data_AF-A0A522CEB0-F1
#
_entry.id   AF-A0A522CEB0-F1
#
_cell.length_a   1.000
_cell.length_b   1.000
_cell.length_c   1.000
_cell.angle_alpha   90.00
_cell.angle_beta   90.00
_cell.angle_gamma   90.00
#
_symmetry.space_group_name_H-M   'P 1'
#
loop_
_entity.id
_entity.type
_entity.pdbx_description
1 polymer ?
#
loop_
_entity_poly.entity_id
_entity_poly.type
_entity_poly.pdbx_seq_one_letter_code
_entity_poly.pdbx_strand_id
1 'polypeptide(L)'
;MKNLLFVALLLISTSAFAAETPTAPTAKDAAVHQKFDEAKSRRLEKINNRIAELQKAQSCVQAATDFNGLESCNSPRFKARMEKKAAATGK
;
A
#
# COMPACT_ATOMS: atom_id res chain seq x y z
N MET A 1 26.77 -14.24 33.61
CA MET A 1 26.21 -12.87 33.72
C MET A 1 27.09 -11.90 32.92
N LYS A 2 26.99 -11.92 31.59
CA LYS A 2 27.91 -11.19 30.69
C LYS A 2 27.19 -10.45 29.54
N ASN A 3 25.87 -10.30 29.66
CA ASN A 3 25.01 -9.73 28.61
C ASN A 3 24.42 -8.36 28.99
N LEU A 4 24.81 -7.80 30.13
CA LEU A 4 24.29 -6.53 30.64
C LEU A 4 25.01 -5.28 30.10
N LEU A 5 26.11 -5.45 29.35
CA LEU A 5 26.93 -4.32 28.87
C LEU A 5 26.48 -3.76 27.51
N PHE A 6 25.58 -4.42 26.79
CA PHE A 6 25.15 -3.95 25.46
C PHE A 6 23.97 -2.97 25.47
N VAL A 7 23.30 -2.78 26.62
CA VAL A 7 22.08 -1.95 26.70
C VAL A 7 22.41 -0.45 26.87
N ALA A 8 23.62 -0.10 27.31
CA ALA A 8 23.97 1.28 27.65
C ALA A 8 24.40 2.17 26.46
N LEU A 9 24.62 1.60 25.26
CA LEU A 9 25.21 2.36 24.14
C LEU A 9 24.20 2.95 23.13
N LEU A 10 22.89 2.74 23.33
CA LEU A 10 21.86 3.19 22.38
C LEU A 10 21.13 4.49 22.78
N LEU A 11 21.58 5.17 23.84
CA LEU A 11 20.90 6.36 24.40
C LEU A 11 21.46 7.72 23.95
N ILE A 12 22.39 7.78 22.98
CA ILE A 12 23.08 9.05 22.61
C ILE A 12 22.57 9.65 21.27
N SER A 13 21.62 9.02 20.58
CA SER A 13 21.18 9.47 19.25
C SER A 13 20.05 10.52 19.26
N THR A 14 20.07 11.48 20.19
CA THR A 14 19.10 12.59 20.22
C THR A 14 19.80 13.93 20.16
N SER A 15 19.93 14.51 18.96
CA SER A 15 19.73 15.95 18.70
C SER A 15 20.16 16.34 17.29
N ALA A 16 19.21 16.40 16.36
CA ALA A 16 19.28 17.29 15.20
C ALA A 16 17.85 17.59 14.72
N PHE A 17 16.98 18.07 15.61
CA PHE A 17 15.82 18.83 15.17
C PHE A 17 16.33 20.23 14.84
N ALA A 18 16.63 20.45 13.56
CA ALA A 18 16.64 21.80 13.02
C ALA A 18 15.28 22.42 13.36
N ALA A 19 15.28 23.44 14.21
CA ALA A 19 14.11 24.27 14.45
C ALA A 19 13.87 25.08 13.18
N GLU A 20 13.21 24.47 12.19
CA GLU A 20 12.59 25.19 11.09
C GLU A 20 11.51 26.07 11.72
N THR A 21 11.80 27.36 11.83
CA THR A 21 10.79 28.38 12.09
C THR A 21 9.66 28.20 11.09
N PRO A 22 8.41 27.96 11.53
CA PRO A 22 7.29 27.80 10.61
C PRO A 22 7.03 29.16 9.95
N THR A 23 7.53 29.32 8.73
CA THR A 23 7.09 30.38 7.84
C THR A 23 5.60 30.17 7.63
N ALA A 24 4.77 31.15 8.03
CA ALA A 24 3.32 31.04 7.92
C ALA A 24 2.94 30.64 6.48
N PRO A 25 2.16 29.57 6.29
CA PRO A 25 1.80 29.11 4.96
C PRO A 25 1.06 30.23 4.25
N THR A 26 1.56 30.62 3.07
CA THR A 26 0.85 31.58 2.24
C THR A 26 -0.45 30.94 1.75
N ALA A 27 -1.45 31.74 1.34
CA ALA A 27 -2.71 31.22 0.81
C ALA A 27 -2.50 30.25 -0.39
N LYS A 28 -1.38 30.38 -1.11
CA LYS A 28 -0.98 29.45 -2.18
C LYS A 28 -0.53 28.10 -1.62
N ASP A 29 0.18 28.08 -0.50
CA ASP A 29 0.64 26.84 0.15
C ASP A 29 -0.55 26.03 0.69
N ALA A 30 -1.55 26.70 1.27
CA ALA A 30 -2.79 26.06 1.72
C ALA A 30 -3.56 25.37 0.58
N ALA A 31 -3.65 26.02 -0.59
CA ALA A 31 -4.31 25.45 -1.77
C ALA A 31 -3.56 24.26 -2.37
N VAL A 32 -2.22 24.27 -2.34
CA VAL A 32 -1.40 23.13 -2.78
C VAL A 32 -1.53 21.95 -1.82
N HIS A 33 -1.51 22.20 -0.51
CA HIS A 33 -1.72 21.17 0.50
C HIS A 33 -3.08 20.48 0.36
N GLN A 34 -4.16 21.25 0.13
CA GLN A 34 -5.49 20.69 -0.06
C GLN A 34 -5.54 19.75 -1.28
N LYS A 35 -4.92 20.13 -2.41
CA LYS A 35 -4.83 19.26 -3.60
C LYS A 35 -4.02 18.00 -3.34
N PHE A 36 -2.95 18.11 -2.56
CA PHE A 36 -2.14 16.96 -2.18
C PHE A 36 -2.92 15.96 -1.32
N ASP A 37 -3.66 16.45 -0.32
CA ASP A 37 -4.49 15.60 0.54
C ASP A 37 -5.63 14.94 -0.23
N GLU A 38 -6.24 15.65 -1.19
CA GLU A 38 -7.23 15.06 -2.09
C GLU A 38 -6.62 13.98 -3.00
N ALA A 39 -5.43 14.23 -3.55
CA ALA A 39 -4.73 13.22 -4.34
C ALA A 39 -4.37 11.99 -3.48
N LYS A 40 -3.94 12.21 -2.24
CA LYS A 40 -3.62 11.15 -1.28
C LYS A 40 -4.86 10.32 -0.95
N SER A 41 -6.00 10.94 -0.66
CA SER A 41 -7.24 10.23 -0.35
C SER A 41 -7.71 9.38 -1.53
N ARG A 42 -7.68 9.92 -2.76
CA ARG A 42 -7.98 9.16 -3.99
C ARG A 42 -7.04 7.98 -4.20
N ARG A 43 -5.77 8.10 -3.84
CA ARG A 43 -4.80 6.98 -3.92
C ARG A 43 -5.10 5.92 -2.88
N LEU A 44 -5.40 6.31 -1.64
CA LEU A 44 -5.80 5.39 -0.57
C LEU A 44 -7.08 4.64 -0.91
N GLU A 45 -8.09 5.33 -1.44
CA GLU A 45 -9.33 4.71 -1.91
C GLU A 45 -9.06 3.61 -2.95
N LYS A 46 -8.21 3.88 -3.94
CA LYS A 46 -7.81 2.88 -4.94
C LYS A 46 -7.09 1.68 -4.32
N ILE A 47 -6.28 1.89 -3.28
CA ILE A 47 -5.60 0.81 -2.57
C ILE A 47 -6.62 -0.03 -1.80
N ASN A 48 -7.52 0.60 -1.06
CA ASN A 48 -8.56 -0.08 -0.29
C ASN A 48 -9.47 -0.92 -1.19
N ASN A 49 -9.86 -0.37 -2.35
CA ASN A 49 -10.64 -1.11 -3.35
C ASN A 49 -9.89 -2.36 -3.86
N ARG A 50 -8.57 -2.26 -4.07
CA ARG A 50 -7.76 -3.43 -4.46
C ARG A 50 -7.64 -4.46 -3.35
N ILE A 51 -7.52 -4.02 -2.10
CA ILE A 51 -7.48 -4.92 -0.94
C ILE A 51 -8.80 -5.68 -0.85
N ALA A 52 -9.94 -5.01 -1.00
CA ALA A 52 -11.25 -5.65 -0.98
C ALA A 52 -11.40 -6.69 -2.11
N GLU A 53 -10.92 -6.39 -3.33
CA GLU A 53 -10.92 -7.35 -4.43
C GLU A 53 -10.05 -8.59 -4.13
N LEU A 54 -8.87 -8.39 -3.52
CA LEU A 54 -7.98 -9.49 -3.14
C LEU A 54 -8.59 -10.37 -2.04
N GLN A 55 -9.21 -9.76 -1.02
CA GLN A 55 -9.90 -10.48 0.04
C GLN A 55 -11.06 -11.32 -0.50
N LYS A 56 -11.84 -10.77 -1.44
CA LYS A 56 -12.92 -11.51 -2.12
C LYS A 56 -12.39 -12.68 -2.94
N ALA A 57 -11.30 -12.49 -3.67
CA ALA A 57 -10.66 -13.57 -4.43
C ALA A 57 -10.13 -14.65 -3.49
N GLN A 58 -9.49 -14.26 -2.39
CA GLN A 58 -9.01 -15.18 -1.36
C GLN A 58 -10.14 -16.01 -0.77
N SER A 59 -11.24 -15.37 -0.34
CA SER A 59 -12.38 -16.09 0.23
C SER A 59 -13.01 -17.04 -0.78
N CYS A 60 -13.06 -16.67 -2.07
CA CYS A 60 -13.57 -17.56 -3.11
C CYS A 60 -12.70 -18.81 -3.26
N VAL A 61 -11.38 -18.63 -3.36
CA VAL A 61 -10.43 -19.75 -3.49
C VAL A 61 -10.47 -20.65 -2.25
N GLN A 62 -10.62 -20.08 -1.05
CA GLN A 62 -10.77 -20.86 0.18
C GLN A 62 -12.09 -21.66 0.24
N ALA A 63 -13.15 -21.15 -0.38
CA ALA A 63 -14.45 -21.83 -0.43
C ALA A 63 -14.54 -22.85 -1.57
N ALA A 64 -13.66 -22.80 -2.57
CA ALA A 64 -13.67 -23.73 -3.69
C ALA A 64 -13.24 -25.13 -3.24
N THR A 65 -14.08 -26.13 -3.49
CA THR A 65 -13.85 -27.53 -3.13
C THR A 65 -13.33 -28.38 -4.28
N ASP A 66 -13.41 -27.87 -5.51
CA ASP A 66 -13.00 -28.56 -6.73
C ASP A 66 -12.41 -27.60 -7.76
N PHE A 67 -11.90 -28.16 -8.85
CA PHE A 67 -11.25 -27.40 -9.91
C PHE A 67 -12.22 -26.46 -10.64
N ASN A 68 -13.49 -26.85 -10.75
CA ASN A 68 -14.52 -26.05 -11.40
C ASN A 68 -14.86 -24.79 -10.56
N GLY A 69 -14.93 -24.96 -9.24
CA GLY A 69 -15.08 -23.87 -8.28
C GLY A 69 -13.90 -22.90 -8.32
N LEU A 70 -12.67 -23.40 -8.43
CA LEU A 70 -11.49 -22.54 -8.59
C LEU A 70 -11.54 -21.71 -9.88
N GLU A 71 -11.99 -22.28 -10.99
CA GLU A 71 -12.10 -21.55 -12.27
C GLU A 71 -13.11 -20.40 -12.17
N SER A 72 -14.19 -20.61 -11.42
CA SER A 72 -15.23 -19.59 -11.17
C SER A 72 -14.75 -18.41 -10.31
N CYS A 73 -13.65 -18.57 -9.55
CA CYS A 73 -13.08 -17.52 -8.70
C CYS A 73 -12.25 -16.47 -9.47
N ASN A 74 -12.04 -16.65 -10.77
CA ASN A 74 -11.29 -15.70 -11.57
C ASN A 74 -12.09 -14.42 -11.79
N SER A 75 -11.68 -13.33 -11.11
CA SER A 75 -12.25 -12.02 -11.41
C SER A 75 -11.93 -11.61 -12.86
N PRO A 76 -12.83 -10.89 -13.57
CA PRO A 76 -12.58 -10.42 -14.93
C PRO A 76 -11.33 -9.55 -15.05
N ARG A 77 -10.94 -8.85 -13.97
CA ARG A 77 -9.67 -8.10 -13.92
C ARG A 77 -8.44 -9.01 -13.87
N PHE A 78 -8.49 -10.10 -13.12
CA PHE A 78 -7.41 -11.09 -13.10
C PHE A 78 -7.28 -11.77 -14.46
N LYS A 79 -8.41 -12.16 -15.07
CA LYS A 79 -8.45 -12.75 -16.41
C LYS A 79 -7.86 -11.82 -17.46
N ALA A 80 -8.29 -10.56 -17.51
CA ALA A 80 -7.73 -9.56 -18.43
C ALA A 80 -6.23 -9.31 -18.23
N ARG A 81 -5.73 -9.40 -16.98
CA ARG A 81 -4.30 -9.25 -16.69
C ARG A 81 -3.49 -10.46 -17.14
N MET A 82 -4.03 -11.66 -16.99
CA MET A 82 -3.41 -12.90 -17.48
C MET A 82 -3.40 -12.93 -19.00
N GLU A 83 -4.49 -12.54 -19.65
CA GLU A 83 -4.58 -12.41 -21.12
C GLU A 83 -3.59 -11.37 -21.64
N LYS A 84 -3.50 -10.18 -21.01
CA LYS A 84 -2.54 -9.15 -21.39
C LYS A 84 -1.08 -9.60 -21.21
N LYS A 85 -0.79 -10.39 -20.16
CA LYS A 85 0.53 -10.99 -19.96
C LYS A 85 0.81 -12.06 -21.02
N ALA A 86 -0.14 -12.96 -21.28
CA ALA A 86 -0.02 -14.01 -22.29
C ALA A 86 0.23 -13.41 -23.68
N ALA A 87 -0.50 -12.36 -24.04
CA ALA A 87 -0.28 -11.60 -25.28
C ALA A 87 1.08 -10.89 -25.33
N ALA A 88 1.62 -10.46 -24.19
CA ALA A 88 2.94 -9.82 -24.11
C ALA A 88 4.10 -10.83 -24.12
N THR A 89 3.85 -12.09 -23.75
CA THR A 89 4.85 -13.18 -23.73
C THR A 89 4.75 -14.14 -24.92
N GLY A 90 3.81 -13.92 -25.84
CA GLY A 90 3.66 -14.71 -27.05
C GLY A 90 4.84 -14.54 -28.01
N LYS A 91 5.80 -15.46 -27.90
CA LYS A 91 6.62 -15.96 -29.01
C LYS A 91 5.87 -17.09 -29.71
#